data_AF-A0A7S0RAE6-F1
#
_entry.id   AF-A0A7S0RAE6-F1
#
_cell.length_a   1.000
_cell.length_b   1.000
_cell.length_c   1.000
_cell.angle_alpha   90.00
_cell.angle_beta   90.00
_cell.angle_gamma   90.00
#
_symmetry.space_group_name_H-M   'P 1'
#
loop_
_entity.id
_entity.type
_entity.pdbx_description
1 polymer ?
#
loop_
_entity_poly.entity_id
_entity_poly.type
_entity_poly.pdbx_seq_one_letter_code
_entity_poly.pdbx_strand_id
1 'polypeptide(L)'
;EHLLASMVSNFGHVPLEMVEASPVRAAYFRRSGRLRLEAVYRIPRDPLARVLQREFGVPREEAVAFEGFLRPLFEYDPAERPTALEMLQHPFLKPRNPPAAAAATATKGKGGDTARKGAAATAAGTA
;
A
#
# COMPACT_ATOMS: atom_id res chain seq x y z
N GLU A 1 -5.98 27.59 -1.94
CA GLU A 1 -6.63 27.61 -0.61
C GLU A 1 -7.16 26.24 -0.13
N HIS A 2 -7.84 25.43 -0.97
CA HIS A 2 -8.55 24.21 -0.48
C HIS A 2 -7.69 22.98 -0.17
N LEU A 3 -6.49 22.84 -0.75
CA LEU A 3 -5.66 21.63 -0.58
C LEU A 3 -5.22 21.40 0.86
N LEU A 4 -4.83 22.47 1.56
CA LEU A 4 -4.39 22.41 2.96
C LEU A 4 -5.53 21.97 3.89
N ALA A 5 -6.75 22.46 3.62
CA ALA A 5 -7.94 22.06 4.36
C ALA A 5 -8.27 20.58 4.14
N SER A 6 -8.19 20.08 2.89
CA SER A 6 -8.39 18.66 2.59
C SER A 6 -7.32 17.77 3.21
N MET A 7 -6.05 18.20 3.22
CA MET A 7 -4.99 17.48 3.94
C MET A 7 -5.31 17.39 5.43
N VAL A 8 -5.68 18.51 6.06
CA VAL A 8 -5.98 18.52 7.50
C VAL A 8 -7.24 17.73 7.85
N SER A 9 -8.21 17.69 6.95
CA SER A 9 -9.43 16.89 7.07
C SER A 9 -9.13 15.39 7.17
N ASN A 10 -8.27 14.86 6.29
CA ASN A 10 -8.04 13.42 6.13
C ASN A 10 -6.87 12.91 6.99
N PHE A 11 -5.79 13.70 7.11
CA PHE A 11 -4.53 13.27 7.74
C PHE A 11 -4.25 13.94 9.09
N GLY A 12 -5.10 14.88 9.53
CA GLY A 12 -4.97 15.51 10.83
C GLY A 12 -4.15 16.80 10.80
N HIS A 13 -3.65 17.24 11.95
CA HIS A 13 -2.96 18.52 12.01
C HIS A 13 -1.50 18.41 11.58
N VAL A 14 -1.03 19.44 10.87
CA VAL A 14 0.39 19.62 10.59
C VAL A 14 1.14 19.88 11.90
N PRO A 15 2.28 19.22 12.16
CA PRO A 15 3.12 19.49 13.32
C PRO A 15 3.52 20.97 13.42
N LEU A 16 3.56 21.50 14.65
CA LEU A 16 3.83 22.93 14.87
C LEU A 16 5.21 23.34 14.36
N GLU A 17 6.22 22.49 14.53
CA GLU A 17 7.59 22.74 14.10
C GLU A 17 7.67 23.00 12.58
N MET A 18 6.95 22.21 11.79
CA MET A 18 6.85 22.37 10.34
C MET A 18 6.09 23.65 9.96
N VAL A 19 5.06 24.02 10.72
CA VAL A 19 4.33 25.28 10.53
C VAL A 19 5.24 26.48 10.81
N GLU A 20 6.05 26.43 11.87
CA GLU A 20 6.95 27.52 12.24
C GLU A 20 8.08 27.72 11.23
N ALA A 21 8.63 26.62 10.71
CA ALA A 21 9.63 26.64 9.64
C ALA A 21 9.09 27.22 8.32
N SER A 22 7.76 27.24 8.11
CA SER A 22 7.17 27.72 6.87
C SER A 22 7.22 29.25 6.74
N PRO A 23 7.71 29.80 5.61
CA PRO A 23 7.72 31.25 5.36
C PRO A 23 6.31 31.82 5.14
N VAL A 24 5.37 31.00 4.66
CA VAL A 24 3.98 31.41 4.37
C VAL A 24 3.02 31.15 5.53
N ARG A 25 3.54 30.79 6.72
CA ARG A 25 2.71 30.42 7.88
C ARG A 25 1.68 31.47 8.27
N ALA A 26 2.01 32.75 8.14
CA ALA A 26 1.12 33.85 8.52
C ALA A 26 -0.15 33.92 7.67
N ALA A 27 -0.09 33.47 6.42
CA ALA A 27 -1.23 33.46 5.49
C ALA A 27 -2.20 32.31 5.78
N TYR A 28 -1.69 31.12 6.12
CA TYR A 28 -2.49 29.90 6.22
C TYR A 28 -2.79 29.45 7.65
N PHE A 29 -1.90 29.73 8.60
CA PHE A 29 -1.96 29.24 9.97
C PHE A 29 -2.17 30.37 10.99
N ARG A 30 -2.81 30.01 12.10
CA ARG A 30 -2.85 30.83 13.31
C ARG A 30 -1.61 30.53 14.17
N ARG A 31 -1.36 31.38 15.17
CA ARG A 31 -0.28 31.16 16.14
C ARG A 31 -0.39 29.81 16.87
N SER A 32 -1.60 29.25 16.97
CA SER A 32 -1.85 27.93 17.55
C SER A 32 -1.49 26.75 16.63
N GLY A 33 -0.99 26.97 15.42
CA GLY A 33 -0.72 25.91 14.44
C GLY A 33 -1.96 25.38 13.70
N ARG A 34 -3.16 25.90 14.03
CA ARG A 34 -4.41 25.56 13.33
C ARG A 34 -4.58 26.38 12.05
N LEU A 35 -5.28 25.82 11.06
CA LEU A 35 -5.56 26.56 9.83
C LEU A 35 -6.48 27.74 10.10
N ARG A 36 -6.21 28.88 9.47
CA ARG A 36 -7.10 30.05 9.53
C ARG A 36 -8.48 29.73 8.97
N LEU A 37 -8.53 28.89 7.94
CA LEU A 37 -9.75 28.42 7.29
C LEU A 37 -10.63 27.58 8.22
N GLU A 38 -10.11 26.92 9.25
CA GLU A 38 -10.92 26.16 10.23
C GLU A 38 -11.91 27.05 10.99
N ALA A 39 -11.65 28.36 11.09
CA ALA A 39 -12.56 29.29 11.74
C ALA A 39 -13.73 29.71 10.84
N VAL A 40 -13.59 29.57 9.52
CA VAL A 40 -14.57 29.99 8.52
C VAL A 40 -15.34 28.78 7.99
N TYR A 41 -14.65 27.66 7.81
CA TYR A 41 -15.21 26.41 7.31
C TYR A 41 -15.11 25.34 8.39
N ARG A 42 -16.23 24.67 8.69
CA ARG A 42 -16.21 23.43 9.45
C ARG A 42 -15.58 22.34 8.57
N ILE A 43 -14.30 22.10 8.75
CA ILE A 43 -13.60 21.01 8.08
C ILE A 43 -13.98 19.69 8.79
N PRO A 44 -14.73 18.78 8.17
CA PRO A 44 -15.04 17.49 8.76
C PRO A 44 -13.75 16.68 8.92
N ARG A 45 -13.61 15.94 10.01
CA ARG A 45 -12.54 14.96 10.19
C ARG A 45 -13.09 13.59 9.90
N ASP A 46 -13.13 13.24 8.63
CA ASP A 46 -13.48 11.89 8.21
C ASP A 46 -12.19 11.10 8.02
N PRO A 47 -12.04 9.93 8.68
CA PRO A 47 -10.97 8.99 8.38
C PRO A 47 -10.98 8.64 6.89
N LEU A 48 -9.81 8.43 6.31
CA LEU A 48 -9.68 8.16 4.88
C LEU A 48 -10.48 6.92 4.46
N ALA A 49 -10.55 5.87 5.30
CA ALA A 49 -11.39 4.71 5.01
C ALA A 49 -12.88 5.04 4.87
N ARG A 50 -13.40 6.05 5.57
CA ARG A 50 -14.81 6.49 5.43
C ARG A 50 -15.03 7.23 4.12
N VAL A 51 -14.07 8.06 3.72
CA VAL A 51 -14.09 8.75 2.43
C VAL A 51 -14.03 7.73 1.29
N LEU A 52 -13.15 6.73 1.40
CA LEU A 52 -13.05 5.62 0.43
C LEU A 52 -14.35 4.82 0.30
N GLN A 53 -15.03 4.55 1.41
CA GLN A 53 -16.33 3.88 1.38
C GLN A 53 -17.42 4.75 0.73
N ARG A 54 -17.50 6.02 1.10
CA ARG A 54 -18.57 6.93 0.66
C ARG A 54 -18.44 7.32 -0.79
N GLU A 55 -17.24 7.78 -1.18
CA GLU A 55 -17.01 8.37 -2.51
C GLU A 55 -16.70 7.31 -3.57
N PHE A 56 -16.03 6.22 -3.17
CA PHE A 56 -15.52 5.20 -4.10
C PHE A 56 -16.19 3.83 -3.93
N GLY A 57 -17.09 3.66 -2.96
CA GLY A 57 -17.80 2.40 -2.73
C GLY A 57 -16.91 1.24 -2.30
N VAL A 58 -15.69 1.51 -1.82
CA VAL A 58 -14.73 0.48 -1.41
C VAL A 58 -15.28 -0.28 -0.19
N PRO A 59 -15.25 -1.63 -0.17
CA PRO A 59 -15.73 -2.39 0.98
C PRO A 59 -14.90 -2.06 2.23
N ARG A 60 -15.55 -2.04 3.40
CA ARG A 60 -14.95 -1.55 4.65
C ARG A 60 -13.59 -2.19 4.97
N GLU A 61 -13.44 -3.49 4.80
CA GLU A 61 -12.20 -4.21 5.09
C GLU A 61 -11.05 -3.75 4.17
N GLU A 62 -11.35 -3.57 2.89
CA GLU A 62 -10.37 -3.11 1.91
C GLU A 62 -10.04 -1.64 2.09
N ALA A 63 -11.03 -0.82 2.45
CA ALA A 63 -10.82 0.59 2.75
C ALA A 63 -9.89 0.78 3.96
N VAL A 64 -10.03 -0.05 5.00
CA VAL A 64 -9.13 -0.02 6.17
C VAL A 64 -7.73 -0.53 5.80
N ALA A 65 -7.62 -1.60 5.02
CA ALA A 65 -6.33 -2.11 4.55
C ALA A 65 -5.60 -1.09 3.66
N PHE A 66 -6.33 -0.39 2.79
CA PHE A 66 -5.80 0.63 1.92
C PHE A 66 -5.44 1.91 2.67
N GLU A 67 -6.26 2.34 3.64
CA GLU A 67 -5.90 3.43 4.55
C GLU A 67 -4.61 3.11 5.31
N GLY A 68 -4.43 1.87 5.78
CA GLY A 68 -3.20 1.42 6.44
C GLY A 68 -1.97 1.50 5.53
N PHE A 69 -2.14 1.21 4.24
CA PHE A 69 -1.08 1.37 3.23
C PHE A 69 -0.77 2.84 2.93
N LEU A 70 -1.79 3.70 2.83
CA LEU A 70 -1.60 5.10 2.46
C LEU A 70 -1.06 5.95 3.61
N ARG A 71 -1.44 5.65 4.85
CA ARG A 71 -1.11 6.50 6.01
C ARG A 71 0.40 6.77 6.16
N PRO A 72 1.30 5.77 6.08
CA PRO A 72 2.74 6.03 6.15
C PRO A 72 3.26 6.92 5.01
N LEU A 73 2.68 6.84 3.81
CA LEU A 73 3.09 7.67 2.66
C LEU A 73 2.77 9.16 2.86
N PHE A 74 1.77 9.46 3.70
CA PHE A 74 1.31 10.81 3.98
C PHE A 74 1.83 11.36 5.32
N GLU A 75 2.83 10.70 5.92
CA GLU A 75 3.48 11.22 7.13
C GLU A 75 4.08 12.62 6.85
N TYR A 76 3.87 13.53 7.81
CA TYR A 76 4.27 14.93 7.65
C TYR A 76 5.79 15.08 7.70
N ASP A 77 6.43 14.34 8.59
CA ASP A 77 7.88 14.29 8.66
C ASP A 77 8.42 13.42 7.51
N PRO A 78 9.20 13.98 6.57
CA PRO A 78 9.81 13.19 5.51
C PRO A 78 10.81 12.14 6.03
N ALA A 79 11.38 12.31 7.23
CA ALA A 79 12.32 11.35 7.81
C ALA A 79 11.61 10.08 8.31
N GLU A 80 10.38 10.21 8.79
CA GLU A 80 9.53 9.10 9.25
C GLU A 80 8.79 8.42 8.09
N ARG A 81 8.83 9.01 6.88
CA ARG A 81 8.17 8.45 5.70
C ARG A 81 8.93 7.22 5.21
N PRO A 82 8.28 6.05 5.09
CA PRO A 82 8.94 4.84 4.62
C PRO A 82 9.40 4.99 3.18
N THR A 83 10.49 4.30 2.87
CA THR A 83 11.00 4.21 1.51
C THR A 83 10.05 3.42 0.61
N ALA A 84 10.12 3.65 -0.69
CA ALA A 84 9.33 2.89 -1.65
C ALA A 84 9.58 1.37 -1.54
N LEU A 85 10.82 0.96 -1.21
CA LEU A 85 11.19 -0.43 -1.02
C LEU A 85 10.45 -1.07 0.16
N GLU A 86 10.35 -0.37 1.29
CA GLU A 86 9.61 -0.85 2.47
C GLU A 86 8.10 -0.90 2.19
N MET A 87 7.57 0.09 1.47
CA MET A 87 6.16 0.13 1.08
C MET A 87 5.75 -1.02 0.15
N LEU A 88 6.65 -1.51 -0.70
CA LEU A 88 6.40 -2.70 -1.54
C LEU A 88 6.18 -3.98 -0.71
N GLN A 89 6.71 -4.04 0.51
CA GLN A 89 6.56 -5.19 1.40
C GLN A 89 5.24 -5.17 2.19
N HIS A 90 4.45 -4.09 2.07
CA HIS A 90 3.21 -3.90 2.82
C HIS A 90 2.18 -4.99 2.45
N PRO A 91 1.45 -5.55 3.44
CA PRO A 91 0.49 -6.64 3.22
C PRO A 91 -0.62 -6.31 2.20
N PHE A 92 -0.95 -5.03 2.04
CA PHE A 92 -1.93 -4.57 1.03
C PHE A 92 -1.53 -4.95 -0.41
N LEU A 93 -0.24 -4.91 -0.74
CA LEU A 93 0.26 -5.21 -2.10
C LEU A 93 0.56 -6.70 -2.30
N LYS A 94 0.53 -7.50 -1.24
CA LYS A 94 0.77 -8.94 -1.36
C LYS A 94 -0.42 -9.56 -2.09
N PRO A 95 -0.17 -10.47 -3.05
CA PRO A 95 -1.23 -11.10 -3.79
C PRO A 95 -2.17 -11.83 -2.83
N ARG A 96 -3.41 -11.33 -2.74
CA ARG A 96 -4.48 -11.89 -1.92
C ARG A 96 -4.91 -13.29 -2.39
N ASN A 97 -4.48 -13.67 -3.59
CA ASN A 97 -4.65 -14.97 -4.23
C ASN A 97 -3.28 -15.41 -4.79
N PRO A 98 -2.73 -16.59 -4.43
CA PRO A 98 -1.56 -17.10 -5.13
C PRO A 98 -1.82 -17.15 -6.65
N PRO A 99 -0.80 -16.95 -7.50
CA PRO A 99 -1.00 -16.85 -8.93
C PRO A 99 -1.49 -18.18 -9.50
N ALA A 100 -2.77 -18.21 -9.90
CA ALA A 100 -3.26 -19.15 -10.91
C ALA A 100 -2.45 -19.04 -12.23
N ALA A 101 -1.67 -17.96 -12.42
CA ALA A 101 -0.73 -17.79 -13.52
C ALA A 101 0.55 -18.65 -13.42
N ALA A 102 0.92 -19.18 -12.25
CA ALA A 102 2.07 -20.09 -12.10
C ALA A 102 1.70 -21.58 -12.29
N ALA A 103 0.40 -21.93 -12.29
CA ALA A 103 -0.06 -23.30 -12.46
C ALA A 103 -0.26 -23.70 -13.95
N ALA A 104 -0.19 -22.77 -14.89
CA ALA A 104 -0.39 -23.04 -16.32
C ALA A 104 0.89 -23.48 -17.08
N THR A 105 2.06 -23.50 -16.44
CA THR A 105 3.33 -23.90 -17.07
C THR A 105 3.83 -25.29 -16.68
N ALA A 106 2.98 -26.14 -16.10
CA ALA A 106 3.34 -27.51 -15.74
C ALA A 106 2.33 -28.57 -16.20
N THR A 107 1.76 -28.43 -17.41
CA THR A 107 1.17 -29.58 -18.09
C THR A 107 1.40 -29.54 -19.60
N LYS A 108 2.16 -30.55 -20.07
CA LYS A 108 1.98 -31.30 -21.34
C LYS A 108 2.78 -30.87 -22.58
N GLY A 109 4.00 -31.41 -22.65
CA GLY A 109 4.66 -31.93 -23.85
C GLY A 109 5.67 -32.98 -23.38
N LYS A 110 5.80 -34.20 -23.88
CA LYS A 110 5.63 -34.76 -25.23
C LYS A 110 5.58 -36.30 -25.01
N GLY A 111 4.60 -37.04 -25.54
CA GLY A 111 4.67 -37.55 -26.92
C GLY A 111 5.81 -38.56 -27.04
N GLY A 112 5.48 -39.86 -26.93
CA GLY A 112 6.44 -40.95 -26.81
C GLY A 112 7.26 -41.26 -28.05
N ASP A 113 8.25 -42.14 -27.84
CA ASP A 113 8.90 -42.89 -28.90
C ASP A 113 8.98 -44.36 -28.51
N THR A 114 8.63 -45.19 -29.47
CA THR A 114 8.40 -46.64 -29.36
C THR A 114 9.66 -47.43 -29.67
N ALA A 115 9.93 -48.42 -28.82
CA ALA A 115 10.45 -49.75 -29.13
C ALA A 115 11.84 -49.91 -29.80
N ARG A 116 12.69 -50.68 -29.09
CA ARG A 116 13.62 -51.77 -29.51
C ARG A 116 14.92 -51.63 -28.73
N LYS A 117 15.60 -52.66 -28.22
CA LYS A 117 15.47 -54.12 -28.22
C LYS A 117 16.68 -54.61 -27.40
N GLY A 118 16.51 -55.63 -26.57
CA GLY A 118 17.57 -56.61 -26.33
C GLY A 118 18.40 -56.50 -25.05
N ALA A 119 18.08 -57.42 -24.13
CA ALA A 119 18.99 -58.44 -23.62
C ALA A 119 20.10 -58.09 -22.59
N ALA A 120 19.85 -58.63 -21.39
CA ALA A 120 20.66 -59.64 -20.69
C ALA A 120 21.73 -59.24 -19.66
N ALA A 121 21.75 -60.09 -18.62
CA ALA A 121 22.76 -60.42 -17.60
C ALA A 121 22.78 -59.57 -16.30
N THR A 122 22.25 -60.04 -15.15
CA THR A 122 22.74 -61.02 -14.13
C THR A 122 24.00 -60.65 -13.33
N ALA A 123 23.89 -60.94 -12.01
CA ALA A 123 24.90 -61.04 -10.93
C ALA A 123 25.29 -59.70 -10.25
N ALA A 124 24.96 -59.46 -8.97
CA ALA A 124 25.48 -60.10 -7.74
C ALA A 124 26.98 -59.85 -7.54
N GLY A 125 27.36 -59.10 -6.50
CA GLY A 125 28.77 -58.88 -6.17
C GLY A 125 29.04 -57.77 -5.17
N THR A 126 28.96 -58.14 -3.90
CA THR A 126 29.68 -57.61 -2.73
C THR A 126 31.08 -57.07 -3.03
N ALA A 127 31.41 -55.92 -2.43
CA ALA A 127 32.68 -55.65 -1.74
C ALA A 127 32.52 -54.40 -0.86
#